data_AF-A0A0F9STC0-F1
#
_entry.id   AF-A0A0F9STC0-F1
#
_cell.length_a   1.000
_cell.length_b   1.000
_cell.length_c   1.000
_cell.angle_alpha   90.00
_cell.angle_beta   90.00
_cell.angle_gamma   90.00
#
_symmetry.space_group_name_H-M   'P 1'
#
loop_
_entity.id
_entity.type
_entity.pdbx_description
1 polymer ?
#
loop_
_entity_poly.entity_id
_entity_poly.type
_entity_poly.pdbx_seq_one_letter_code
_entity_poly.pdbx_strand_id
1 'polypeptide(L)' 'MTDKTDKGFVIIYDEAPQECQFCFEIKETRPYSKDEREICFDCMTATPEAEKEAERRFKKLLNEKTRTTQRSNSKHPTG' A
#
# COMPACT_ATOMS: atom_id res chain seq x y z
N MET A 1 2.13 8.97 -41.31
CA MET A 1 1.88 9.16 -39.87
C MET A 1 2.51 7.98 -39.16
N THR A 2 3.72 8.14 -38.62
CA THR A 2 4.46 7.07 -37.94
C THR A 2 4.09 7.09 -36.46
N ASP A 3 3.21 6.16 -36.09
CA ASP A 3 2.82 5.87 -34.72
C ASP A 3 4.05 5.29 -33.98
N LYS A 4 4.77 6.14 -33.24
CA LYS A 4 5.89 5.72 -32.40
C LYS A 4 5.34 5.45 -31.01
N THR A 5 5.03 4.18 -30.74
CA THR A 5 4.66 3.74 -29.41
C THR A 5 5.93 3.69 -28.54
N ASP A 6 6.21 4.78 -27.83
CA ASP A 6 7.29 4.86 -26.84
C ASP A 6 6.97 3.89 -25.69
N LYS A 7 7.49 2.66 -25.77
CA LYS A 7 7.47 1.71 -24.66
C LYS A 7 8.46 2.22 -23.60
N GLY A 8 7.94 2.99 -22.64
CA GLY A 8 8.73 3.47 -21.50
C GLY A 8 9.42 2.32 -20.77
N PHE A 9 10.70 2.48 -20.49
CA PHE A 9 11.48 1.58 -19.65
C PHE A 9 11.19 1.91 -18.18
N VAL A 10 10.76 0.92 -17.40
CA VAL A 10 10.52 1.07 -15.95
C VAL A 10 11.71 0.49 -15.20
N ILE A 11 12.34 1.29 -14.35
CA ILE A 11 13.39 0.85 -13.43
C ILE A 11 12.72 0.57 -12.09
N ILE A 12 12.76 -0.68 -11.63
CA ILE A 12 12.31 -1.09 -10.30
C ILE A 12 13.55 -1.18 -9.41
N TYR A 13 13.53 -0.49 -8.28
CA TYR A 13 14.58 -0.56 -7.25
C TYR A 13 14.11 -1.47 -6.11
N ASP A 14 15.06 -2.19 -5.50
CA ASP A 14 14.78 -2.90 -4.25
C ASP A 14 14.51 -1.89 -3.14
N GLU A 15 13.48 -2.17 -2.35
CA GLU A 15 13.16 -1.38 -1.16
C GLU A 15 14.23 -1.63 -0.09
N ALA A 16 14.64 -0.56 0.60
CA ALA A 16 15.61 -0.68 1.68
C ALA A 16 15.05 -1.59 2.79
N PRO A 17 15.87 -2.44 3.42
CA PRO A 17 15.43 -3.31 4.51
C PRO A 17 14.79 -2.48 5.63
N GLN A 18 13.54 -2.81 5.96
CA GLN A 18 12.78 -2.15 7.03
C GLN A 18 12.83 -3.00 8.31
N GLU A 19 12.94 -2.34 9.46
CA GLU A 19 12.92 -2.98 10.78
C GLU A 19 11.52 -2.89 11.39
N CYS A 20 10.99 -4.02 11.85
CA CYS A 20 9.71 -4.04 12.55
C CYS A 20 9.80 -3.29 13.89
N GLN A 21 8.97 -2.27 14.08
CA GLN A 21 8.96 -1.47 15.31
C GLN A 21 8.41 -2.21 16.55
N PHE A 22 8.08 -3.51 16.42
CA PHE A 22 7.59 -4.35 17.51
C PHE A 22 8.58 -5.45 17.91
N CYS A 23 9.08 -6.24 16.94
CA CYS A 23 10.02 -7.33 17.19
C CYS A 23 11.48 -6.98 16.85
N PHE A 24 11.73 -5.82 16.25
CA PHE A 24 13.06 -5.33 15.86
C PHE A 24 13.81 -6.23 14.87
N GLU A 25 13.09 -7.09 14.15
CA GLU A 25 13.65 -7.90 13.06
C GLU A 25 13.48 -7.18 11.73
N ILE A 26 14.47 -7.35 10.83
CA ILE A 26 14.39 -6.89 9.44
C ILE A 26 13.41 -7.78 8.69
N LYS A 27 12.23 -7.25 8.35
CA LYS A 27 11.12 -7.97 7.70
C LYS A 27 10.32 -7.00 6.83
N GLU A 28 9.46 -7.54 5.96
CA GLU A 28 8.46 -6.72 5.30
C GLU A 28 7.51 -6.10 6.33
N THR A 29 7.55 -4.78 6.45
CA THR A 29 6.66 -4.00 7.31
C THR A 29 5.56 -3.35 6.50
N ARG A 30 4.43 -3.09 7.17
CA ARG A 30 3.38 -2.24 6.65
C ARG A 30 2.90 -1.30 7.76
N PRO A 31 2.30 -0.15 7.42
CA PRO A 31 1.68 0.75 8.38
C PRO A 31 0.33 0.19 8.84
N TYR A 32 0.36 -0.92 9.58
CA TYR A 32 -0.84 -1.57 10.08
C TYR A 32 -1.42 -0.86 11.30
N SER A 33 -0.59 -0.12 12.07
CA SER A 33 -1.00 0.47 13.34
C SER A 33 -1.80 1.78 13.18
N LYS A 34 -2.50 2.23 14.23
CA LYS A 34 -3.29 3.49 14.22
C LYS A 34 -2.38 4.71 14.08
N ASP A 35 -1.14 4.55 14.56
CA ASP A 35 -0.11 5.56 14.57
C ASP A 35 0.84 5.37 13.37
N GLU A 36 0.39 4.63 12.34
CA GLU A 36 1.14 4.32 11.11
C GLU A 36 2.49 3.61 11.35
N ARG A 37 2.70 3.05 12.55
CA ARG A 37 3.88 2.22 12.84
C ARG A 37 4.07 1.12 11.81
N GLU A 38 5.32 1.02 11.37
CA GLU A 38 5.85 0.00 10.48
C GLU A 38 6.06 -1.30 11.26
N ILE A 39 5.11 -2.23 11.12
CA ILE A 39 5.10 -3.50 11.85
C ILE A 39 5.00 -4.65 10.84
N CYS A 40 5.70 -5.74 11.11
CA CYS A 40 5.62 -6.94 10.27
C CYS A 40 4.28 -7.67 10.40
N PHE A 41 3.93 -8.45 9.39
CA PHE A 41 2.69 -9.23 9.37
C PHE A 41 2.53 -10.11 10.61
N ASP A 42 3.58 -10.88 10.96
CA ASP A 42 3.56 -11.81 12.09
C ASP A 42 3.21 -11.12 13.41
N CYS A 43 3.78 -9.94 13.68
CA CYS A 43 3.51 -9.20 14.90
C CYS A 43 2.09 -8.63 14.91
N MET A 44 1.58 -8.24 13.73
CA MET A 44 0.23 -7.73 13.60
C MET A 44 -0.84 -8.82 13.66
N THR A 45 -0.50 -10.08 13.37
CA THR A 45 -1.43 -11.24 13.41
C THR A 45 -1.11 -12.23 14.53
N ALA A 46 -0.22 -11.88 15.46
CA ALA A 46 0.21 -12.75 16.56
C ALA A 46 -0.93 -13.19 17.51
N THR A 47 -2.07 -12.48 17.51
CA THR A 47 -3.25 -12.82 18.30
C THR A 47 -4.52 -12.67 17.47
N PRO A 48 -5.60 -13.42 17.78
CA PRO A 48 -6.88 -13.31 17.08
C PRO A 48 -7.48 -11.89 17.12
N GLU A 49 -7.25 -11.15 18.21
CA GLU A 49 -7.67 -9.75 18.32
C GLU A 49 -6.88 -8.83 17.38
N ALA A 50 -5.56 -9.02 17.29
CA ALA A 50 -4.69 -8.22 16.43
C ALA A 50 -4.96 -8.50 14.94
N GLU A 51 -5.18 -9.77 14.57
CA GLU A 51 -5.55 -10.17 13.21
C GLU A 51 -6.85 -9.50 12.75
N LYS A 52 -7.90 -9.54 13.58
CA LYS A 52 -9.18 -8.85 13.28
C LYS A 52 -9.01 -7.35 13.08
N GLU A 53 -8.14 -6.71 13.86
CA GLU A 53 -7.86 -5.28 13.71
C GLU A 53 -7.10 -4.99 12.41
N ALA A 54 -6.15 -5.85 12.03
CA ALA A 54 -5.43 -5.76 10.76
C ALA A 54 -6.39 -5.84 9.56
N GLU A 55 -7.28 -6.84 9.56
CA GLU A 55 -8.30 -7.02 8.52
C GLU A 55 -9.23 -5.81 8.43
N ARG A 56 -9.74 -5.32 9.58
CA ARG A 56 -10.64 -4.16 9.64
C ARG A 56 -10.00 -2.93 9.00
N ARG A 57 -8.71 -2.69 9.25
CA ARG A 57 -7.97 -1.56 8.67
C ARG A 57 -7.69 -1.75 7.20
N PHE A 58 -7.26 -2.93 6.80
CA PHE A 58 -7.03 -3.25 5.39
C PHE A 58 -8.30 -3.04 4.57
N LYS A 59 -9.46 -3.50 5.08
CA LYS A 59 -10.77 -3.26 4.48
C LYS A 59 -11.12 -1.78 4.38
N LYS A 60 -10.79 -0.97 5.40
CA LYS A 60 -10.98 0.49 5.36
C LYS A 60 -10.14 1.13 4.25
N LEU A 61 -8.86 0.76 4.14
CA LEU A 61 -7.94 1.28 3.11
C LEU A 61 -8.38 0.90 1.69
N LEU A 62 -8.84 -0.34 1.48
CA LEU A 62 -9.41 -0.76 0.19
C LEU A 62 -10.64 0.08 -0.20
N ASN A 63 -11.54 0.31 0.75
CA ASN A 63 -12.76 1.11 0.54
C ASN A 63 -12.47 2.61 0.35
N GLU A 64 -11.37 3.11 0.91
CA GLU A 64 -10.92 4.49 0.71
C GLU A 64 -10.27 4.68 -0.66
N LYS A 65 -9.37 3.79 -1.05
CA LYS A 65 -8.69 3.83 -2.37
C LYS A 65 -9.66 3.73 -3.54
N THR A 66 -10.73 2.93 -3.39
CA THR A 66 -11.80 2.83 -4.39
C THR A 66 -12.58 4.12 -4.60
N ARG A 67 -12.61 5.03 -3.62
CA ARG A 67 -13.26 6.36 -3.75
C ARG A 67 -12.37 7.39 -4.45
N THR A 68 -11.05 7.32 -4.28
CA THR A 68 -10.11 8.25 -4.92
C THR A 68 -9.94 8.02 -6.42
N THR A 69 -9.99 6.75 -6.88
CA THR A 69 -9.85 6.42 -8.31
C THR A 69 -11.00 6.96 -9.16
N GLN A 70 -12.18 7.18 -8.60
CA GLN A 70 -13.33 7.73 -9.34
C GLN A 70 -13.23 9.25 -9.60
N ARG A 71 -12.33 9.97 -8.94
CA ARG A 71 -12.21 11.44 -9.09
C ARG A 71 -11.24 11.89 -10.19
N SER A 72 -10.32 11.03 -10.63
CA SER A 72 -9.35 11.36 -11.70
C SER A 72 -9.83 11.03 -13.11
N ASN A 73 -10.99 10.38 -13.28
CA ASN A 73 -11.54 10.02 -14.60
C ASN A 73 -12.54 11.04 -15.17
N SER A 74 -12.63 12.25 -14.62
CA SER A 74 -13.46 13.34 -15.16
C SER A 74 -12.59 14.57 -15.45
N LYS A 75 -11.89 14.53 -16.59
CA LYS A 75 -11.44 15.72 -17.34
C LYS A 75 -10.92 15.29 -18.71
N HIS A 76 -11.85 15.15 -19.66
CA HIS A 76 -11.57 15.45 -21.06
C HIS A 76 -12.43 16.67 -21.42
N PRO A 77 -11.84 17.86 -21.63
CA PRO A 77 -12.56 18.98 -22.20
C PRO A 77 -12.81 18.68 -23.68
N THR A 78 -14.09 18.66 -24.08
CA THR A 78 -14.51 18.83 -25.47
C THR A 78 -14.13 20.24 -25.91
N GLY A 79 -13.38 20.34 -27.00
CA GLY A 79 -13.06 21.59 -27.70
C GLY A 79 -12.56 21.29 -29.09
#